data_AF-A0A6N9V2X8-F1
#
_entry.id   AF-A0A6N9V2X8-F1
#
_cell.length_a   1.000
_cell.length_b   1.000
_cell.length_c   1.000
_cell.angle_alpha   90.00
_cell.angle_beta   90.00
_cell.angle_gamma   90.00
#
_symmetry.space_group_name_H-M   'P 1'
#
loop_
_entity.id
_entity.type
_entity.pdbx_description
1 polymer ?
#
loop_
_entity_poly.entity_id
_entity_poly.type
_entity_poly.pdbx_seq_one_letter_code
_entity_poly.pdbx_strand_id
1 'polypeptide(L)'
;GRRGGSPALLARLHAVFGPAEGLPGLLYPRSDRPAVLASFAPEVAACAGADEVSAGILREAATHIAEAAAAVCPAAGSRGGNGCEVALTGGLFRMGEPLLGPLREELARLVPQARVTTGTGDPLTGALRIARALATDGLRLPQHPTMLFVPTGDRPSGPVGAGAPDGEPEPAT
;
A
#
# COMPACT_ATOMS: atom_id res chain seq x y z
N GLY A 1 -17.90 3.26 -26.72
CA GLY A 1 -17.77 2.44 -25.50
C GLY A 1 -17.77 0.96 -25.85
N ARG A 2 -17.15 0.11 -25.03
CA ARG A 2 -17.23 -1.36 -25.17
C ARG A 2 -18.60 -1.87 -24.69
N ARG A 3 -19.08 -3.00 -25.21
CA ARG A 3 -20.29 -3.66 -24.67
C ARG A 3 -20.05 -4.00 -23.19
N GLY A 4 -21.03 -3.68 -22.33
CA GLY A 4 -20.92 -3.81 -20.87
C GLY A 4 -20.06 -2.73 -20.19
N GLY A 5 -19.60 -1.72 -20.92
CA GLY A 5 -18.89 -0.57 -20.35
C GLY A 5 -19.84 0.47 -19.76
N SER A 6 -19.30 1.37 -18.95
CA SER A 6 -20.04 2.49 -18.36
C SER A 6 -19.96 3.75 -19.24
N PRO A 7 -21.11 4.25 -19.75
CA PRO A 7 -21.18 5.58 -20.37
C PRO A 7 -20.84 6.69 -19.38
N ALA A 8 -21.20 6.54 -18.09
CA ALA A 8 -20.93 7.52 -17.04
C ALA A 8 -19.42 7.66 -16.81
N LEU A 9 -18.70 6.55 -16.62
CA LEU A 9 -17.24 6.57 -16.47
C LEU A 9 -16.54 7.08 -17.73
N LEU A 10 -17.02 6.74 -18.93
CA LEU A 10 -16.45 7.27 -20.17
C LEU A 10 -16.60 8.80 -20.24
N ALA A 11 -17.76 9.34 -19.85
CA ALA A 11 -17.98 10.78 -19.79
C ALA A 11 -17.06 11.46 -18.75
N ARG A 12 -16.89 10.86 -17.57
CA ARG A 12 -15.96 11.37 -16.55
C ARG A 12 -14.50 11.29 -17.00
N LEU A 13 -14.11 10.20 -17.66
CA LEU A 13 -12.77 10.03 -18.24
C LEU A 13 -12.49 11.16 -19.24
N HIS A 14 -13.42 11.44 -20.14
CA HIS A 14 -13.29 12.53 -21.10
C HIS A 14 -13.17 13.90 -20.43
N ALA A 15 -13.92 14.13 -19.35
CA ALA A 15 -13.84 15.38 -18.60
C ALA A 15 -12.50 15.57 -17.86
N VAL A 16 -11.89 14.49 -17.37
CA VAL A 16 -10.67 14.55 -16.54
C VAL A 16 -9.38 14.43 -17.36
N PHE A 17 -9.36 13.55 -18.36
CA PHE A 17 -8.14 13.23 -19.12
C PHE A 17 -8.25 13.56 -20.61
N GLY A 18 -9.41 14.04 -21.09
CA GLY A 18 -9.66 14.23 -22.51
C GLY A 18 -10.00 12.94 -23.25
N PRO A 19 -9.94 12.93 -24.60
CA PRO A 19 -10.37 11.80 -25.42
C PRO A 19 -9.70 10.48 -25.02
N ALA A 20 -10.49 9.40 -24.89
CA ALA A 20 -10.00 8.11 -24.43
C ALA A 20 -8.87 7.54 -25.30
N GLU A 21 -8.88 7.82 -26.60
CA GLU A 21 -7.87 7.39 -27.57
C GLU A 21 -6.49 8.02 -27.30
N GLY A 22 -6.46 9.20 -26.69
CA GLY A 22 -5.22 9.90 -26.32
C GLY A 22 -4.60 9.42 -25.02
N LEU A 23 -5.33 8.61 -24.23
CA LEU A 23 -4.93 8.22 -22.88
C LEU A 23 -3.58 7.46 -22.83
N PRO A 24 -3.26 6.52 -23.74
CA PRO A 24 -1.93 5.88 -23.75
C PRO A 24 -0.78 6.89 -23.91
N GLY A 25 -0.96 7.90 -24.77
CA GLY A 25 0.03 8.96 -24.97
C GLY A 25 0.23 9.85 -23.75
N LEU A 26 -0.84 10.07 -22.97
CA LEU A 26 -0.77 10.81 -21.71
C LEU A 26 -0.08 10.01 -20.59
N LEU A 27 -0.29 8.69 -20.55
CA LEU A 27 0.11 7.86 -19.41
C LEU A 27 1.48 7.17 -19.58
N TYR A 28 1.80 6.66 -20.77
CA TYR A 28 2.98 5.81 -20.95
C TYR A 28 4.32 6.52 -20.72
N PRO A 29 4.53 7.77 -21.12
CA PRO A 29 5.80 8.45 -20.87
C PRO A 29 6.05 8.80 -19.40
N ARG A 30 5.03 8.71 -18.54
CA ARG A 30 5.08 9.21 -17.17
C ARG A 30 5.71 8.22 -16.20
N SER A 31 6.58 8.73 -15.33
CA SER A 31 7.13 7.99 -14.18
C SER A 31 6.14 7.89 -13.02
N ASP A 32 5.22 8.86 -12.88
CA ASP A 32 4.16 8.89 -11.86
C ASP A 32 2.82 8.31 -12.34
N ARG A 33 2.85 7.48 -13.39
CA ARG A 33 1.66 6.86 -13.99
C ARG A 33 0.70 6.21 -12.98
N PRO A 34 1.16 5.48 -11.94
CA PRO A 34 0.25 4.91 -10.94
C PRO A 34 -0.56 5.99 -10.20
N ALA A 35 0.06 7.13 -9.89
CA ALA A 35 -0.61 8.22 -9.19
C ALA A 35 -1.68 8.89 -10.07
N VAL A 36 -1.38 9.09 -11.36
CA VAL A 36 -2.33 9.66 -12.32
C VAL A 36 -3.51 8.72 -12.56
N LEU A 37 -3.28 7.42 -12.67
CA LEU A 37 -4.37 6.45 -12.78
C LEU A 37 -5.23 6.42 -11.50
N ALA A 38 -4.58 6.40 -10.34
CA ALA A 38 -5.27 6.39 -9.05
C ALA A 38 -6.07 7.68 -8.80
N SER A 39 -5.70 8.81 -9.40
CA SER A 39 -6.44 10.06 -9.26
C SER A 39 -7.84 10.02 -9.88
N PHE A 40 -8.15 9.01 -10.70
CA PHE A 40 -9.49 8.80 -11.26
C PHE A 40 -10.45 8.07 -10.31
N ALA A 41 -9.95 7.43 -9.26
CA ALA A 41 -10.79 6.65 -8.34
C ALA A 41 -11.94 7.46 -7.69
N PRO A 42 -11.79 8.77 -7.34
CA PRO A 42 -12.92 9.59 -6.88
C PRO A 42 -14.06 9.72 -7.90
N GLU A 43 -13.75 9.69 -9.19
CA GLU A 43 -14.76 9.75 -10.26
C GLU A 43 -15.58 8.45 -10.33
N VAL A 44 -14.93 7.31 -10.07
CA VAL A 44 -15.63 6.03 -9.92
C VAL A 44 -16.60 6.07 -8.74
N ALA A 45 -16.16 6.60 -7.60
CA ALA A 45 -17.01 6.80 -6.42
C ALA A 45 -18.21 7.71 -6.72
N ALA A 46 -18.00 8.81 -7.45
CA ALA A 46 -19.07 9.75 -7.80
C ALA A 46 -20.14 9.11 -8.70
N CYS A 47 -19.77 8.16 -9.57
CA CYS A 47 -20.71 7.48 -10.47
C CYS A 47 -21.46 6.31 -9.82
N ALA A 48 -20.97 5.76 -8.70
CA ALA A 48 -21.47 4.51 -8.13
C ALA A 48 -22.96 4.50 -7.76
N GLY A 49 -23.56 5.65 -7.46
CA GLY A 49 -24.98 5.74 -7.14
C GLY A 49 -25.91 5.56 -8.35
N ALA A 50 -25.40 5.72 -9.58
CA ALA A 50 -26.20 5.70 -10.81
C ALA A 50 -25.64 4.76 -11.89
N ASP A 51 -24.49 4.14 -11.65
CA ASP A 51 -23.79 3.31 -12.62
C ASP A 51 -23.31 2.00 -11.97
N GLU A 52 -23.91 0.88 -12.39
CA GLU A 52 -23.65 -0.45 -11.80
C GLU A 52 -22.22 -0.94 -12.02
N VAL A 53 -21.56 -0.52 -13.10
CA VAL A 53 -20.16 -0.86 -13.35
C VAL A 53 -19.27 -0.17 -12.30
N SER A 54 -19.50 1.11 -12.04
CA SER A 54 -18.80 1.89 -11.00
C SER A 54 -19.05 1.30 -9.61
N ALA A 55 -20.30 0.98 -9.29
CA ALA A 55 -20.63 0.29 -8.04
C ALA A 55 -19.95 -1.07 -7.93
N GLY A 56 -19.90 -1.84 -9.03
CA GLY A 56 -19.21 -3.12 -9.12
C GLY A 56 -17.71 -3.02 -8.82
N ILE A 57 -17.01 -2.03 -9.39
CA ILE A 57 -15.58 -1.78 -9.14
C ILE A 57 -15.32 -1.52 -7.65
N LEU A 58 -16.17 -0.72 -6.99
CA LEU A 58 -16.00 -0.40 -5.57
C LEU A 58 -16.32 -1.58 -4.66
N ARG A 59 -17.32 -2.39 -5.01
CA ARG A 59 -17.62 -3.65 -4.31
C ARG A 59 -16.43 -4.61 -4.40
N GLU A 60 -15.88 -4.81 -5.60
CA GLU A 60 -14.70 -5.66 -5.82
C GLU A 60 -13.48 -5.14 -5.05
N ALA A 61 -13.24 -3.82 -5.05
CA ALA A 61 -12.19 -3.21 -4.26
C ALA A 61 -12.37 -3.45 -2.75
N ALA A 62 -13.60 -3.32 -2.24
CA ALA A 62 -13.93 -3.62 -0.85
C ALA A 62 -13.68 -5.09 -0.49
N THR A 63 -14.06 -6.04 -1.37
CA THR A 63 -13.78 -7.47 -1.21
C THR A 63 -12.28 -7.72 -1.09
N HIS A 64 -11.48 -7.21 -2.03
CA HIS A 64 -10.02 -7.40 -2.00
C HIS A 64 -9.37 -6.85 -0.72
N ILE A 65 -9.84 -5.70 -0.22
CA ILE A 65 -9.33 -5.13 1.05
C ILE A 65 -9.69 -6.05 2.23
N ALA A 66 -10.93 -6.55 2.29
CA ALA A 66 -11.37 -7.43 3.36
C ALA A 66 -10.67 -8.81 3.32
N GLU A 67 -10.43 -9.36 2.12
CA GLU A 67 -9.64 -10.59 1.93
C GLU A 67 -8.19 -10.41 2.38
N ALA A 68 -7.57 -9.27 2.07
CA ALA A 68 -6.22 -8.95 2.55
C ALA A 68 -6.17 -8.87 4.09
N ALA A 69 -7.20 -8.30 4.73
CA ALA A 69 -7.32 -8.32 6.18
C ALA A 69 -7.50 -9.75 6.71
N ALA A 70 -8.40 -10.53 6.12
CA ALA A 70 -8.66 -11.92 6.52
C ALA A 70 -7.42 -12.82 6.43
N ALA A 71 -6.55 -12.59 5.46
CA ALA A 71 -5.32 -13.35 5.29
C ALA A 71 -4.32 -13.17 6.45
N VAL A 72 -4.41 -12.07 7.20
CA VAL A 72 -3.47 -11.75 8.30
C VAL A 72 -4.11 -11.70 9.68
N CYS A 73 -5.44 -11.56 9.77
CA CYS A 73 -6.16 -11.54 11.03
C CYS A 73 -6.12 -12.92 11.70
N PRO A 74 -5.76 -13.01 13.00
CA PRO A 74 -5.84 -14.26 13.75
C PRO A 74 -7.26 -14.83 13.78
N ALA A 75 -7.38 -16.16 13.78
CA ALA A 75 -8.67 -16.83 13.95
C ALA A 75 -9.30 -16.48 15.31
N ALA A 76 -10.62 -16.39 15.34
CA ALA A 76 -11.38 -16.14 16.56
C ALA A 76 -11.01 -17.14 17.68
N GLY A 77 -10.78 -16.64 18.89
CA GLY A 77 -10.45 -17.47 20.06
C GLY A 77 -9.00 -17.95 20.13
N SER A 78 -8.12 -17.47 19.24
CA SER A 78 -6.68 -17.72 19.35
C SER A 78 -6.14 -17.17 20.68
N ARG A 79 -5.44 -18.02 21.45
CA ARG A 79 -4.98 -17.70 22.82
C ARG A 79 -3.91 -16.60 22.80
N GLY A 80 -4.16 -15.49 23.50
CA GLY A 80 -3.13 -14.50 23.87
C GLY A 80 -3.24 -13.08 23.31
N GLY A 81 -4.39 -12.60 22.83
CA GLY A 81 -4.48 -11.25 22.26
C GLY A 81 -5.69 -10.45 22.71
N ASN A 82 -5.44 -9.23 23.19
CA ASN A 82 -6.37 -8.12 23.10
C ASN A 82 -6.91 -8.10 21.66
N GLY A 83 -8.24 -8.00 21.47
CA GLY A 83 -8.93 -8.28 20.21
C GLY A 83 -8.24 -7.78 18.92
N CYS A 84 -8.49 -8.45 17.81
CA CYS A 84 -7.91 -8.09 16.51
C CYS A 84 -8.38 -6.71 16.07
N GLU A 85 -7.47 -5.82 15.68
CA GLU A 85 -7.79 -4.49 15.17
C GLU A 85 -7.37 -4.36 13.70
N VAL A 86 -8.26 -3.81 12.87
CA VAL A 86 -7.99 -3.50 11.46
C VAL A 86 -8.07 -1.99 11.29
N ALA A 87 -6.91 -1.35 11.13
CA ALA A 87 -6.82 0.09 10.91
C ALA A 87 -6.91 0.42 9.41
N LEU A 88 -7.95 1.14 9.01
CA LEU A 88 -8.08 1.62 7.63
C LEU A 88 -7.24 2.90 7.45
N THR A 89 -6.21 2.84 6.62
CA THR A 89 -5.26 3.95 6.42
C THR A 89 -5.05 4.26 4.94
N GLY A 90 -5.03 5.55 4.58
CA GLY A 90 -4.81 6.01 3.21
C GLY A 90 -5.98 6.81 2.62
N GLY A 91 -5.70 7.48 1.51
CA GLY A 91 -6.62 8.45 0.92
C GLY A 91 -7.90 7.84 0.33
N LEU A 92 -7.87 6.56 -0.02
CA LEU A 92 -8.98 5.81 -0.62
C LEU A 92 -10.22 5.78 0.29
N PHE A 93 -10.02 5.62 1.59
CA PHE A 93 -11.11 5.56 2.59
C PHE A 93 -11.82 6.90 2.80
N ARG A 94 -11.32 7.99 2.19
CA ARG A 94 -12.00 9.31 2.19
C ARG A 94 -13.09 9.42 1.12
N MET A 95 -13.24 8.42 0.24
CA MET A 95 -14.31 8.39 -0.78
C MET A 95 -15.71 8.21 -0.20
N GLY A 96 -15.81 7.86 1.10
CA GLY A 96 -17.07 7.78 1.81
C GLY A 96 -17.85 6.50 1.53
N GLU A 97 -19.16 6.59 1.69
CA GLU A 97 -20.08 5.45 1.69
C GLU A 97 -20.01 4.52 0.45
N PRO A 98 -19.77 5.02 -0.78
CA PRO A 98 -19.63 4.15 -1.95
C PRO A 98 -18.58 3.03 -1.80
N LEU A 99 -17.54 3.26 -0.99
CA LEU A 99 -16.54 2.23 -0.65
C LEU A 99 -16.72 1.70 0.77
N LEU A 100 -16.98 2.60 1.74
CA LEU A 100 -17.02 2.22 3.16
C LEU A 100 -18.20 1.32 3.51
N GLY A 101 -19.34 1.43 2.80
CA GLY A 101 -20.49 0.53 2.98
C GLY A 101 -20.13 -0.91 2.66
N PRO A 102 -19.79 -1.22 1.39
CA PRO A 102 -19.38 -2.58 0.99
C PRO A 102 -18.20 -3.12 1.80
N LEU A 103 -17.22 -2.28 2.15
CA LEU A 103 -16.08 -2.71 2.95
C LEU A 103 -16.49 -3.14 4.37
N ARG A 104 -17.41 -2.42 5.01
CA ARG A 104 -17.93 -2.81 6.32
C ARG A 104 -18.65 -4.16 6.26
N GLU A 105 -19.43 -4.40 5.21
CA GLU A 105 -20.13 -5.67 4.98
C GLU A 105 -19.15 -6.83 4.81
N GLU A 106 -18.14 -6.67 3.97
CA GLU A 106 -17.15 -7.72 3.72
C GLU A 106 -16.25 -8.00 4.93
N LEU A 107 -15.84 -6.97 5.67
CA LEU A 107 -15.09 -7.16 6.92
C LEU A 107 -15.91 -7.87 7.99
N ALA A 108 -17.20 -7.52 8.14
CA ALA A 108 -18.08 -8.21 9.07
C ALA A 108 -18.29 -9.69 8.69
N ARG A 109 -18.26 -10.00 7.40
CA ARG A 109 -18.38 -11.37 6.88
C ARG A 109 -17.10 -12.20 7.04
N LEU A 110 -15.95 -11.63 6.68
CA LEU A 110 -14.67 -12.37 6.59
C LEU A 110 -13.88 -12.36 7.89
N VAL A 111 -13.94 -11.28 8.66
CA VAL A 111 -13.20 -11.09 9.91
C VAL A 111 -14.11 -10.52 11.01
N PRO A 112 -15.21 -11.21 11.37
CA PRO A 112 -16.18 -10.73 12.36
C PRO A 112 -15.57 -10.44 13.74
N GLN A 113 -14.42 -11.06 14.05
CA GLN A 113 -13.67 -10.85 15.29
C GLN A 113 -12.83 -9.56 15.30
N ALA A 114 -12.63 -8.93 14.15
CA ALA A 114 -11.80 -7.75 14.02
C ALA A 114 -12.59 -6.47 14.30
N ARG A 115 -12.03 -5.58 15.11
CA ARG A 115 -12.53 -4.23 15.32
C ARG A 115 -11.92 -3.30 14.28
N VAL A 116 -12.75 -2.73 13.42
CA VAL A 116 -12.32 -1.68 12.49
C VAL A 116 -12.00 -0.41 13.29
N THR A 117 -10.82 0.16 13.07
CA THR A 117 -10.36 1.36 13.76
C THR A 117 -9.78 2.38 12.77
N THR A 118 -9.63 3.61 13.22
CA THR A 118 -8.79 4.60 12.55
C THR A 118 -7.35 4.47 13.03
N GLY A 119 -6.39 4.80 12.15
CA GLY A 119 -4.98 4.88 12.53
C GLY A 119 -4.76 5.97 13.59
N THR A 120 -3.93 5.67 14.61
CA THR A 120 -3.59 6.64 15.65
C THR A 120 -2.48 7.59 15.19
N GLY A 121 -2.85 8.62 14.43
CA GLY A 121 -1.95 9.64 13.90
C GLY A 121 -1.50 9.35 12.46
N ASP A 122 -0.57 10.18 11.97
CA ASP A 122 -0.03 10.06 10.62
C ASP A 122 1.22 9.14 10.55
N PRO A 123 1.63 8.71 9.35
CA PRO A 123 2.82 7.87 9.18
C PRO A 123 4.11 8.50 9.73
N LEU A 124 4.23 9.83 9.72
CA LEU A 124 5.40 10.54 10.25
C LEU A 124 5.48 10.39 11.77
N THR A 125 4.36 10.51 12.47
CA THR A 125 4.24 10.27 13.91
C THR A 125 4.66 8.84 14.25
N GLY A 126 4.23 7.86 13.44
CA GLY A 126 4.68 6.48 13.54
C GLY A 126 6.19 6.33 13.39
N ALA A 127 6.77 6.94 12.35
CA ALA A 127 8.20 6.91 12.10
C ALA A 127 9.02 7.49 13.27
N LEU A 128 8.60 8.64 13.82
CA LEU A 128 9.27 9.25 14.97
C LEU A 128 9.20 8.40 16.23
N ARG A 129 8.05 7.74 16.49
CA ARG A 129 7.90 6.81 17.62
C ARG A 129 8.85 5.62 17.47
N ILE A 130 8.96 5.05 16.28
CA ILE A 130 9.87 3.93 16.01
C ILE A 130 11.33 4.38 16.16
N ALA A 131 11.73 5.52 15.59
CA ALA A 131 13.09 6.05 15.69
C ALA A 131 13.49 6.33 17.15
N ARG A 132 12.60 6.92 17.94
CA ARG A 132 12.84 7.15 19.39
C ARG A 132 13.00 5.83 20.13
N ALA A 133 12.14 4.85 19.88
CA ALA A 133 12.23 3.54 20.52
C ALA A 133 13.54 2.82 20.17
N LEU A 134 14.03 2.94 18.93
CA LEU A 134 15.35 2.45 18.54
C LEU A 134 16.48 3.17 19.28
N ALA A 135 16.45 4.50 19.34
CA ALA A 135 17.48 5.30 20.00
C ALA A 135 17.60 5.06 21.51
N THR A 136 16.54 4.57 22.15
CA THR A 136 16.50 4.29 23.59
C THR A 136 16.44 2.80 23.93
N ASP A 137 16.73 1.91 22.97
CA ASP A 137 16.63 0.45 23.11
C ASP A 137 15.27 -0.05 23.68
N GLY A 138 14.20 0.67 23.33
CA GLY A 138 12.83 0.41 23.77
C GLY A 138 11.94 -0.18 22.67
N LEU A 139 12.50 -0.57 21.53
CA LEU A 139 11.71 -1.09 20.41
C LEU A 139 11.16 -2.49 20.73
N ARG A 140 9.83 -2.61 20.72
CA ARG A 140 9.12 -3.89 20.97
C ARG A 140 8.81 -4.67 19.69
N LEU A 141 9.10 -4.11 18.52
CA LEU A 141 8.92 -4.78 17.24
C LEU A 141 10.11 -5.71 16.96
N PRO A 142 9.90 -6.83 16.24
CA PRO A 142 11.00 -7.67 15.79
C PRO A 142 12.02 -6.87 14.97
N GLN A 143 13.29 -7.01 15.32
CA GLN A 143 14.40 -6.40 14.58
C GLN A 143 14.91 -7.36 13.50
N HIS A 144 15.32 -6.82 12.35
CA HIS A 144 15.99 -7.58 11.31
C HIS A 144 17.09 -6.71 10.67
N PRO A 145 18.28 -7.26 10.40
CA PRO A 145 19.45 -6.48 9.97
C PRO A 145 19.26 -5.75 8.62
N THR A 146 18.29 -6.17 7.79
CA THR A 146 17.96 -5.51 6.51
C THR A 146 16.79 -4.51 6.62
N MET A 147 16.20 -4.35 7.79
CA MET A 147 15.11 -3.40 8.04
C MET A 147 15.67 -2.08 8.60
N LEU A 148 14.88 -1.36 9.40
CA LEU A 148 15.26 -0.08 9.99
C LEU A 148 16.30 -0.29 11.11
N PHE A 149 17.48 0.29 10.94
CA PHE A 149 18.52 0.36 11.98
C PHE A 149 19.04 1.80 12.09
N VAL A 150 19.59 2.14 13.26
CA VAL A 150 20.34 3.39 13.44
C VAL A 150 21.80 3.08 13.12
N PRO A 151 22.41 3.69 12.07
CA PRO A 151 23.83 3.53 11.84
C PRO A 151 24.59 4.09 13.04
N THR A 152 25.26 3.24 13.81
CA THR A 152 26.22 3.71 14.79
C THR A 152 27.41 4.27 14.04
N GLY A 153 27.86 5.47 14.42
CA GLY A 153 28.92 6.21 13.73
C GLY A 153 30.32 5.60 13.82
N ASP A 154 30.45 4.28 13.98
CA ASP A 154 31.71 3.60 13.71
C ASP A 154 31.86 3.47 12.20
N ARG A 155 32.43 4.52 11.60
CA ARG A 155 33.08 4.35 10.29
C ARG A 155 34.02 3.16 10.43
N PRO A 156 33.99 2.17 9.52
CA PRO A 156 35.11 1.25 9.43
C PRO A 156 36.35 2.07 9.07
N SER A 157 37.21 2.31 10.05
CA SER A 157 38.58 2.75 9.83
C SER A 157 39.38 1.51 9.40
N GLY A 158 39.60 1.37 8.09
CA GLY A 158 40.47 0.32 7.54
C GLY A 158 40.71 0.49 6.04
N PRO A 159 41.94 0.27 5.54
CA PRO A 159 42.56 1.15 4.57
C PRO A 159 42.24 0.85 3.10
N VAL A 160 42.46 1.89 2.29
CA VAL A 160 42.67 1.81 0.84
C VAL A 160 43.85 0.87 0.57
N GLY A 161 43.57 -0.34 0.11
CA GLY A 161 44.55 -1.28 -0.41
C GLY A 161 44.47 -1.31 -1.93
N ALA A 162 45.20 -0.40 -2.58
CA ALA A 162 45.62 -0.60 -3.97
C ALA A 162 46.72 -1.67 -3.96
N GLY A 163 46.58 -2.71 -4.79
CA GLY A 163 47.62 -3.71 -4.98
C GLY A 163 47.11 -5.00 -5.60
N ALA A 164 46.89 -5.01 -6.91
CA ALA A 164 47.24 -6.18 -7.71
C ALA A 164 48.78 -6.25 -7.79
N PRO A 165 49.37 -7.45 -7.84
CA PRO A 165 49.68 -7.97 -9.16
C PRO A 165 49.44 -9.47 -9.33
N ASP A 166 49.11 -9.82 -10.58
CA ASP A 166 49.26 -11.14 -11.18
C ASP A 166 50.72 -11.63 -11.07
N GLY A 167 50.89 -12.93 -10.84
CA GLY A 167 52.19 -13.58 -10.78
C GLY A 167 52.05 -15.09 -10.67
N GLU A 168 51.81 -15.73 -11.81
CA GLU A 168 51.83 -17.18 -12.05
C GLU A 168 53.23 -17.76 -11.73
N PRO A 169 53.36 -18.96 -11.15
CA PRO A 169 54.68 -19.57 -10.91
C PRO A 169 55.17 -20.35 -12.13
N GLU A 170 56.33 -19.95 -12.69
CA GLU A 170 57.12 -20.81 -13.60
C GLU A 170 57.90 -21.87 -12.82
N PRO A 171 58.04 -23.11 -13.35
CA PRO A 171 58.75 -24.20 -12.68
C PRO A 171 60.26 -24.13 -12.93
N ALA A 172 61.03 -24.55 -11.93
CA ALA A 172 62.49 -24.62 -11.98
C ALA A 172 63.00 -25.63 -13.02
N THR A 173 63.93 -25.19 -13.88
CA THR A 173 65.16 -25.92 -14.23
C THR A 173 66.24 -24.96 -14.68
#